data_AF-A0A524M076-F1
#
_entry.id   AF-A0A524M076-F1
#
_cell.length_a   1.000
_cell.length_b   1.000
_cell.length_c   1.000
_cell.angle_alpha   90.00
_cell.angle_beta   90.00
_cell.angle_gamma   90.00
#
_symmetry.space_group_name_H-M   'P 1'
#
loop_
_entity.id
_entity.type
_entity.pdbx_description
1 polymer ?
#
loop_
_entity_poly.entity_id
_entity_poly.type
_entity_poly.pdbx_seq_one_letter_code
_entity_poly.pdbx_strand_id
1 'polypeptide(L)' 'MVEISQRKWIDLDITALANLTKSVYIFEGLGEYSLEQIEQHLRTLNERFPFEVVFVAIHDGTLVGWVGVE' A
#
# COMPACT_ATOMS: atom_id res chain seq x y z
N MET A 1 -3.83 10.70 16.82
CA MET A 1 -2.48 11.16 16.39
C MET A 1 -2.07 10.27 15.22
N VAL A 2 -1.42 10.82 14.19
CA VAL A 2 -0.90 10.01 13.07
C VAL A 2 0.59 9.78 13.30
N GLU A 3 1.00 8.51 13.31
CA GLU A 3 2.39 8.10 13.33
C GLU A 3 2.84 7.78 11.91
N ILE A 4 4.00 8.31 11.50
CA ILE A 4 4.64 7.94 10.23
C ILE A 4 5.85 7.07 10.57
N SER A 5 5.92 5.89 9.95
CA SER A 5 7.04 4.96 10.16
C SER A 5 7.54 4.37 8.86
N GLN A 6 8.81 3.98 8.85
CA GLN A 6 9.41 3.22 7.76
C GLN A 6 9.16 1.73 7.98
N ARG A 7 8.78 1.04 6.91
CA ARG A 7 8.57 -0.41 6.84
C ARG A 7 9.21 -0.95 5.56
N LYS A 8 9.45 -2.24 5.50
CA LYS A 8 9.81 -2.93 4.25
C LYS A 8 8.56 -3.53 3.63
N TRP A 9 8.53 -3.65 2.32
CA TRP A 9 7.41 -4.31 1.60
C TRP A 9 7.06 -5.69 2.16
N ILE A 10 8.08 -6.50 2.49
CA ILE A 10 7.88 -7.85 3.01
C ILE A 10 7.13 -7.89 4.35
N ASP A 11 7.17 -6.80 5.11
CA ASP A 11 6.52 -6.69 6.42
C ASP A 11 5.09 -6.13 6.33
N LEU A 12 4.61 -5.78 5.13
CA LEU A 12 3.32 -5.12 4.94
C LEU A 12 2.18 -6.12 4.72
N ASP A 13 1.03 -5.82 5.33
CA ASP A 13 -0.24 -6.47 5.01
C ASP A 13 -0.78 -5.95 3.67
N ILE A 14 -0.60 -6.74 2.62
CA ILE A 14 -1.00 -6.39 1.26
C ILE A 14 -2.51 -6.16 1.14
N THR A 15 -3.34 -6.87 1.90
CA THR A 15 -4.79 -6.69 1.86
C THR A 15 -5.18 -5.35 2.49
N ALA A 16 -4.53 -4.94 3.58
CA ALA A 16 -4.71 -3.61 4.15
C ALA A 16 -4.28 -2.51 3.17
N LEU A 17 -3.13 -2.66 2.50
CA LEU A 17 -2.68 -1.71 1.48
C LEU A 17 -3.65 -1.65 0.29
N ALA A 18 -4.11 -2.78 -0.22
CA ALA A 18 -4.99 -2.81 -1.40
C ALA A 18 -6.31 -2.08 -1.17
N ASN A 19 -6.90 -2.24 0.03
CA ASN A 19 -8.10 -1.50 0.41
C ASN A 19 -7.87 0.01 0.42
N LEU A 20 -6.69 0.46 0.87
CA LEU A 20 -6.33 1.88 0.85
C LEU A 20 -6.10 2.38 -0.58
N THR A 21 -5.31 1.64 -1.35
CA THR A 21 -4.93 1.94 -2.73
C THR A 21 -6.12 1.97 -3.68
N LYS A 22 -7.19 1.22 -3.40
CA LYS A 22 -8.45 1.28 -4.15
C LYS A 22 -9.00 2.70 -4.29
N SER A 23 -8.89 3.52 -3.23
CA SER A 23 -9.31 4.92 -3.29
C SER A 23 -8.47 5.71 -4.29
N VAL A 24 -7.15 5.51 -4.30
CA VAL A 24 -6.21 6.19 -5.20
C VAL A 24 -6.51 5.86 -6.67
N TYR A 25 -6.72 4.59 -7.02
CA TYR A 25 -7.02 4.20 -8.42
C TYR A 25 -8.32 4.80 -8.94
N ILE A 26 -9.33 4.94 -8.08
CA ILE A 26 -10.60 5.62 -8.41
C ILE A 26 -10.38 7.12 -8.62
N PHE A 27 -9.62 7.77 -7.73
CA PHE A 27 -9.37 9.22 -7.81
C PHE A 27 -8.47 9.61 -8.99
N GLU A 28 -7.45 8.81 -9.30
CA GLU A 28 -6.49 9.07 -10.38
C GLU A 28 -7.01 8.68 -11.77
N GLY A 29 -8.26 8.17 -11.88
CA GLY A 29 -8.87 7.83 -13.16
C GLY A 29 -8.17 6.69 -13.91
N LEU A 30 -7.42 5.84 -13.19
CA LEU A 30 -6.68 4.71 -13.77
C LEU A 30 -7.61 3.57 -14.22
N GLY A 31 -8.89 3.64 -13.87
CA GLY A 31 -9.92 2.67 -14.22
C GLY A 31 -10.47 1.94 -12.99
N GLU A 32 -11.55 1.18 -13.19
CA GLU A 32 -12.14 0.34 -12.14
C GLU A 32 -11.35 -0.96 -12.01
N TYR A 33 -10.27 -0.93 -11.23
CA TYR A 33 -9.58 -2.15 -10.84
C TYR A 33 -10.36 -2.87 -9.73
N SER A 34 -10.51 -4.18 -9.85
CA SER A 34 -11.01 -5.00 -8.76
C SER A 34 -10.00 -5.01 -7.60
N LEU A 35 -10.47 -5.28 -6.39
CA LEU A 35 -9.58 -5.39 -5.22
C LEU A 35 -8.51 -6.47 -5.45
N GLU A 36 -8.88 -7.58 -6.08
CA GLU A 36 -7.98 -8.68 -6.43
C GLU A 36 -6.86 -8.24 -7.39
N GLN A 37 -7.18 -7.41 -8.39
CA GLN A 37 -6.17 -6.87 -9.31
C GLN A 37 -5.19 -5.94 -8.59
N ILE A 38 -5.69 -5.12 -7.67
CA ILE A 38 -4.85 -4.22 -6.86
C ILE A 38 -3.94 -5.03 -5.93
N GLU A 39 -4.49 -6.04 -5.25
CA GLU A 39 -3.69 -6.95 -4.43
C GLU A 39 -2.60 -7.64 -5.24
N GLN A 40 -2.94 -8.16 -6.43
CA GLN A 40 -1.97 -8.82 -7.29
C GLN A 40 -0.84 -7.86 -7.71
N HIS A 41 -1.17 -6.62 -8.06
CA HIS A 41 -0.17 -5.60 -8.38
C HIS A 41 0.77 -5.33 -7.21
N LEU A 42 0.24 -5.14 -6.00
CA LEU A 42 1.03 -4.90 -4.79
C LEU A 42 1.88 -6.12 -4.39
N ARG A 43 1.40 -7.36 -4.62
CA ARG A 43 2.20 -8.58 -4.44
C ARG A 43 3.39 -8.59 -5.37
N THR A 44 3.21 -8.23 -6.64
CA THR A 44 4.32 -8.13 -7.60
C THR A 44 5.36 -7.09 -7.18
N LEU A 45 4.95 -5.95 -6.61
CA LEU A 45 5.89 -4.98 -6.04
C LEU A 45 6.64 -5.56 -4.84
N ASN A 46 5.94 -6.23 -3.93
CA ASN A 46 6.54 -6.87 -2.76
C ASN A 46 7.56 -7.95 -3.15
N GLU A 47 7.25 -8.79 -4.15
CA GLU A 47 8.16 -9.81 -4.67
C GLU A 47 9.40 -9.21 -5.34
N ARG A 48 9.23 -8.11 -6.07
CA ARG A 48 10.31 -7.46 -6.81
C ARG A 48 11.24 -6.64 -5.91
N PHE A 49 10.68 -6.03 -4.86
CA PHE A 49 11.36 -5.07 -4.00
C PHE A 49 11.15 -5.34 -2.49
N PRO A 50 11.36 -6.57 -2.01
CA PRO A 50 10.94 -6.99 -0.67
C PRO A 50 11.59 -6.19 0.47
N PHE A 51 12.76 -5.60 0.22
CA PHE A 51 13.56 -4.88 1.20
C PHE A 51 13.58 -3.36 1.00
N GLU A 52 12.90 -2.85 -0.03
CA GLU A 52 12.79 -1.41 -0.23
C GLU A 52 11.89 -0.78 0.84
N VAL A 53 12.19 0.49 1.14
CA VAL A 53 11.52 1.23 2.21
C VAL A 53 10.20 1.78 1.68
N VAL A 54 9.15 1.52 2.44
CA VAL A 54 7.83 2.11 2.29
C VAL A 54 7.55 2.94 3.53
N PHE A 55 7.10 4.17 3.33
CA PHE A 55 6.58 4.99 4.41
C PHE A 55 5.11 4.66 4.61
N VAL A 56 4.70 4.38 5.85
CA VAL A 56 3.30 4.14 6.21
C VAL A 56 2.83 5.14 7.26
N ALA A 57 1.59 5.59 7.12
CA ALA A 57 0.90 6.41 8.09
C ALA A 57 -0.10 5.54 8.86
N ILE A 58 0.00 5.54 10.20
CA ILE A 58 -0.85 4.76 11.10
C ILE A 58 -1.62 5.72 12.01
N HIS A 59 -2.94 5.55 12.08
CA HIS A 59 -3.80 6.25 13.02
C HIS A 59 -4.55 5.22 13.88
N ASP A 60 -4.34 5.26 15.19
CA ASP A 60 -4.97 4.36 16.16
C ASP A 60 -4.83 2.86 15.79
N GLY A 61 -3.63 2.47 15.37
CA GLY A 61 -3.30 1.10 14.95
C GLY A 61 -3.75 0.71 13.54
N THR A 62 -4.45 1.60 12.82
CA THR A 62 -4.95 1.36 11.47
C THR A 62 -4.06 2.04 10.43
N LEU A 63 -3.72 1.32 9.36
CA LEU A 63 -3.03 1.89 8.20
C LEU A 63 -3.97 2.86 7.46
N VAL A 64 -3.54 4.12 7.33
CA VAL A 64 -4.33 5.20 6.70
C VAL A 64 -3.62 5.87 5.52
N GLY A 65 -2.39 5.45 5.21
CA GLY A 65 -1.63 6.00 4.10
C GLY A 65 -0.34 5.22 3.87
N TRP A 66 0.15 5.20 2.63
CA TRP A 66 1.50 4.71 2.33
C TRP A 66 2.09 5.44 1.12
N VAL A 67 3.42 5.49 1.06
CA VAL A 67 4.19 6.02 -0.06
C VAL A 67 5.37 5.08 -0.32
N GLY A 68 5.42 4.50 -1.51
CA GLY A 68 6.61 3.81 -2.02
C GLY A 68 7.66 4.81 -2.44
N VAL A 69 8.94 4.49 -2.20
CA VAL A 69 10.07 5.30 -2.65
C VAL A 69 10.78 4.49 -3.73
N GLU A 70 10.68 4.93 -4.97
CA GLU A 70 11.46 4.39 -6.11
C GLU A 70 12.89 4.96 -6.13
#